data_AF-A0A815S9V5-F1
#
_entry.id   AF-A0A815S9V5-F1
#
_cell.length_a   1.000
_cell.length_b   1.000
_cell.length_c   1.000
_cell.angle_alpha   90.00
_cell.angle_beta   90.00
_cell.angle_gamma   90.00
#
_symmetry.space_group_name_H-M   'P 1'
#
loop_
_entity.id
_entity.type
_entity.pdbx_description
1 polymer ?
#
loop_
_entity_poly.entity_id
_entity_poly.type
_entity_poly.pdbx_seq_one_letter_code
_entity_poly.pdbx_strand_id
1 'polypeptide(L)'
;MVSVLLVIILLSQKRETKKDDSKGIWHQSVEFSFTTLKTLFKPMHLIIFPLGYWTESAQMFFMRSFTNSFITCSIGIQYVGLIMTMYGVTVTLSSIVIVFLVKRKYSRPMCFILAALLSYSVFIAMLIWKPTSSQTYVLFILPCLSSISTGITEPFITAMYNSVFPGKKDTAFSLLTFAQTASCLILLFYVILHHHFN
;
A
#
# COMPACT_ATOMS: atom_id res chain seq x y z
N MET A 1 -13.44 0.22 12.56
CA MET A 1 -14.47 -0.73 13.04
C MET A 1 -15.79 -0.64 12.27
N VAL A 2 -16.32 0.56 11.97
CA VAL A 2 -17.55 0.73 11.16
C VAL A 2 -17.43 0.16 9.73
N SER A 3 -16.27 0.35 9.07
CA SER A 3 -16.00 -0.24 7.75
C SER A 3 -16.00 -1.77 7.78
N VAL A 4 -15.47 -2.39 8.84
CA VAL A 4 -15.44 -3.85 9.02
C VAL A 4 -16.86 -4.40 9.22
N LEU A 5 -17.69 -3.71 10.02
CA LEU A 5 -19.09 -4.09 10.22
C LEU A 5 -19.91 -3.95 8.92
N LEU A 6 -19.72 -2.87 8.15
CA LEU A 6 -20.35 -2.69 6.84
C LEU A 6 -19.94 -3.79 5.86
N VAL A 7 -18.66 -4.14 5.81
CA VAL A 7 -18.16 -5.24 4.96
C VAL A 7 -18.73 -6.58 5.42
N ILE A 8 -18.82 -6.86 6.72
CA ILE A 8 -19.42 -8.10 7.25
C ILE A 8 -20.91 -8.19 6.90
N ILE A 9 -21.66 -7.10 7.01
CA ILE A 9 -23.09 -7.07 6.67
C ILE A 9 -23.29 -7.26 5.16
N LEU A 10 -22.51 -6.58 4.32
CA LEU A 10 -22.57 -6.75 2.87
C LEU A 10 -22.15 -8.17 2.44
N LEU A 11 -21.16 -8.76 3.12
CA LEU A 11 -20.72 -10.13 2.86
C LEU A 11 -21.72 -11.16 3.38
N SER A 12 -22.42 -10.92 4.48
CA SER A 12 -23.47 -11.83 4.97
C SER A 12 -24.64 -11.85 3.99
N GLN A 13 -25.03 -10.69 3.47
CA GLN A 13 -26.09 -10.55 2.47
C GLN A 13 -25.73 -11.25 1.15
N LYS A 14 -24.46 -11.18 0.72
CA LYS A 14 -23.96 -11.88 -0.48
C LYS A 14 -23.75 -13.37 -0.26
N ARG A 15 -23.51 -13.82 0.98
CA ARG A 15 -23.32 -15.24 1.34
C ARG A 15 -24.61 -16.03 1.24
N GLU A 16 -25.76 -15.44 1.58
CA GLU A 16 -27.06 -16.12 1.42
C GLU A 16 -27.38 -16.39 -0.05
N THR A 17 -27.01 -15.49 -0.97
CA THR A 17 -27.21 -15.70 -2.42
C THR A 17 -26.26 -16.71 -3.07
N LYS A 18 -25.13 -17.06 -2.42
CA LYS A 18 -24.05 -17.85 -3.05
C LYS A 18 -24.03 -19.33 -2.66
N LYS A 19 -24.87 -19.74 -1.69
CA LYS A 19 -24.85 -21.10 -1.13
C LYS A 19 -25.30 -22.17 -2.13
N ASP A 20 -26.00 -21.77 -3.20
CA ASP A 20 -26.50 -22.66 -4.27
C ASP A 20 -25.49 -22.88 -5.43
N ASP A 21 -24.45 -22.04 -5.57
CA ASP A 21 -23.55 -21.99 -6.74
C ASP A 21 -22.11 -22.54 -6.48
N SER A 22 -21.89 -23.15 -5.30
CA SER A 22 -20.57 -23.47 -4.75
C SER A 22 -19.63 -24.28 -5.66
N LYS A 23 -20.15 -25.19 -6.48
CA LYS A 23 -19.33 -26.04 -7.36
C LYS A 23 -18.84 -25.34 -8.64
N GLY A 24 -19.62 -24.41 -9.20
CA GLY A 24 -19.20 -23.59 -10.35
C GLY A 24 -18.19 -22.50 -9.98
N ILE A 25 -18.23 -22.04 -8.72
CA ILE A 25 -17.34 -20.98 -8.21
C ILE A 25 -15.87 -21.40 -8.22
N TRP A 26 -15.55 -22.67 -7.92
CA TRP A 26 -14.16 -23.15 -7.93
C TRP A 26 -13.59 -23.17 -9.34
N HIS A 27 -14.31 -23.73 -10.32
CA HIS A 27 -13.88 -23.71 -11.72
C HIS A 27 -13.73 -22.30 -12.25
N GLN A 28 -14.70 -21.43 -11.97
CA GLN A 28 -14.65 -20.03 -12.38
C GLN A 28 -13.47 -19.29 -11.72
N SER A 29 -13.18 -19.54 -10.43
CA SER A 29 -12.05 -18.92 -9.72
C SER A 29 -10.68 -19.37 -10.25
N VAL A 30 -10.53 -20.63 -10.63
CA VAL A 30 -9.29 -21.16 -11.22
C VAL A 30 -9.08 -20.59 -12.62
N GLU A 31 -10.13 -20.53 -13.44
CA GLU A 31 -10.09 -19.87 -14.76
C GLU A 31 -9.79 -18.37 -14.66
N PHE A 32 -10.38 -17.68 -13.68
CA PHE A 32 -10.05 -16.29 -13.38
C PHE A 32 -8.57 -16.13 -12.99
N SER A 33 -8.01 -17.07 -12.22
CA SER A 33 -6.61 -17.03 -11.79
C SER A 33 -5.64 -17.21 -12.97
N PHE A 34 -5.88 -18.17 -13.86
CA PHE A 34 -5.07 -18.37 -15.07
C PHE A 34 -5.21 -17.21 -16.06
N THR A 35 -6.42 -16.67 -16.21
CA THR A 35 -6.66 -15.49 -17.06
C THR A 35 -5.96 -14.25 -16.51
N THR A 36 -5.93 -14.10 -15.18
CA THR A 36 -5.23 -13.00 -14.49
C THR A 36 -3.72 -13.14 -14.63
N LEU A 37 -3.16 -14.35 -14.47
CA LEU A 37 -1.73 -14.64 -14.72
C LEU A 37 -1.33 -14.32 -16.16
N LYS A 38 -2.09 -14.79 -17.14
CA LYS A 38 -1.82 -14.52 -18.56
C LYS A 38 -1.89 -13.02 -18.89
N THR A 39 -2.73 -12.29 -18.16
CA THR A 39 -2.88 -10.84 -18.32
C THR A 39 -1.74 -10.06 -17.65
N LEU A 40 -1.19 -10.56 -16.54
CA LEU A 40 -0.02 -10.02 -15.85
C LEU A 40 1.23 -9.99 -16.76
N PHE A 41 1.38 -10.98 -17.65
CA PHE A 41 2.49 -11.06 -18.61
C PHE A 41 2.35 -10.16 -19.85
N LYS A 42 1.31 -9.31 -19.93
CA LYS A 42 1.23 -8.31 -21.02
C LYS A 42 2.23 -7.16 -20.78
N PRO A 43 2.90 -6.64 -21.82
CA PRO A 43 4.00 -5.67 -21.70
C PRO A 43 3.62 -4.38 -20.97
N MET A 44 2.36 -3.95 -21.05
CA MET A 44 1.88 -2.75 -20.36
C MET A 44 1.81 -2.92 -18.84
N HIS A 45 1.57 -4.15 -18.34
CA HIS A 45 1.51 -4.45 -16.90
C HIS A 45 2.90 -4.59 -16.28
N LEU A 46 3.90 -4.94 -17.09
CA LEU A 46 5.28 -5.10 -16.65
C LEU A 46 5.91 -3.79 -16.16
N ILE A 47 5.37 -2.63 -16.55
CA ILE A 47 5.83 -1.29 -16.09
C ILE A 47 5.10 -0.85 -14.82
N ILE A 48 3.80 -1.17 -14.69
CA ILE A 48 2.99 -0.77 -13.53
C ILE A 48 3.33 -1.63 -12.31
N PHE A 49 3.70 -2.89 -12.54
CA PHE A 49 4.05 -3.82 -11.46
C PHE A 49 5.26 -3.38 -10.62
N PRO A 50 6.42 -3.00 -11.21
CA PRO A 50 7.56 -2.45 -10.45
C PRO A 50 7.23 -1.18 -9.66
N LEU A 51 6.39 -0.30 -10.21
CA LEU A 51 5.98 0.93 -9.53
C LEU A 51 5.16 0.61 -8.28
N GLY A 52 4.18 -0.30 -8.39
CA GLY A 52 3.42 -0.77 -7.23
C GLY A 52 4.30 -1.51 -6.23
N TYR A 53 5.23 -2.34 -6.71
CA TYR A 53 6.17 -3.06 -5.85
C TYR A 53 7.03 -2.10 -5.00
N TRP A 54 7.59 -1.05 -5.63
CA TRP A 54 8.42 -0.07 -4.93
C TRP A 54 7.66 0.67 -3.83
N THR A 55 6.42 1.09 -4.09
CA THR A 55 5.66 1.91 -3.15
C THR A 55 5.17 1.12 -1.95
N GLU A 56 4.72 -0.12 -2.18
CA GLU A 56 4.22 -1.01 -1.14
C GLU A 56 5.36 -1.52 -0.25
N SER A 57 6.52 -1.82 -0.86
CA SER A 57 7.70 -2.19 -0.08
C SER A 57 8.16 -1.06 0.84
N ALA A 58 8.09 0.20 0.38
CA ALA A 58 8.38 1.37 1.22
C ALA A 58 7.43 1.48 2.42
N GLN A 59 6.12 1.35 2.21
CA GLN A 59 5.13 1.39 3.30
C GLN A 59 5.36 0.27 4.33
N MET A 60 5.66 -0.94 3.88
CA MET A 60 5.93 -2.06 4.77
C MET A 60 7.25 -1.90 5.53
N PHE A 61 8.25 -1.28 4.91
CA PHE A 61 9.48 -0.91 5.60
C PHE A 61 9.21 0.04 6.79
N PHE A 62 8.32 1.03 6.61
CA PHE A 62 7.88 1.91 7.71
C PHE A 62 7.14 1.14 8.82
N MET A 63 6.19 0.28 8.43
CA MET A 63 5.38 -0.51 9.37
C MET A 63 6.22 -1.50 10.19
N ARG A 64 7.24 -2.12 9.57
CA ARG A 64 8.01 -3.21 10.17
C ARG A 64 9.37 -2.75 10.68
N SER A 65 10.28 -2.40 9.77
CA SER A 65 11.68 -2.15 10.10
C SER A 65 11.86 -0.82 10.83
N PHE A 66 11.24 0.26 10.35
CA PHE A 66 11.34 1.55 11.01
C PHE A 66 10.77 1.51 12.43
N THR A 67 9.61 0.88 12.57
CA THR A 67 8.92 0.79 13.85
C THR A 67 9.65 -0.10 14.85
N ASN A 68 10.14 -1.26 14.40
CA ASN A 68 10.90 -2.15 15.26
C ASN A 68 12.25 -1.53 15.65
N SER A 69 13.07 -1.11 14.70
CA SER A 69 14.45 -0.70 15.00
C SER A 69 14.59 0.73 15.52
N PHE A 70 13.83 1.69 14.98
CA PHE A 70 14.00 3.11 15.35
C PHE A 70 13.10 3.52 16.50
N ILE A 71 11.80 3.19 16.42
CA ILE A 71 10.83 3.63 17.44
C ILE A 71 11.05 2.87 18.75
N THR A 72 11.17 1.54 18.72
CA THR A 72 11.34 0.79 19.98
C THR A 72 12.67 1.07 20.67
N CYS A 73 13.75 1.31 19.93
CA CYS A 73 15.06 1.59 20.50
C CYS A 73 15.15 3.01 21.10
N SER A 74 14.50 4.00 20.48
CA SER A 74 14.67 5.41 20.88
C SER A 74 13.65 5.87 21.92
N ILE A 75 12.37 5.51 21.74
CA ILE A 75 11.23 6.04 22.50
C ILE A 75 10.52 4.93 23.30
N GLY A 76 10.71 3.68 22.89
CA GLY A 76 10.05 2.51 23.48
C GLY A 76 8.79 2.08 22.75
N ILE A 77 8.39 0.82 22.99
CA ILE A 77 7.27 0.14 22.31
C ILE A 77 5.91 0.82 22.51
N GLN A 78 5.73 1.55 23.63
CA GLN A 78 4.46 2.15 24.04
C GLN A 78 3.95 3.21 23.03
N TYR A 79 4.87 3.87 22.31
CA TYR A 79 4.53 4.96 21.38
C TYR A 79 4.32 4.48 19.93
N VAL A 80 4.60 3.21 19.65
CA VAL A 80 4.41 2.60 18.33
C VAL A 80 2.97 2.75 17.84
N GLY A 81 2.00 2.41 18.70
CA GLY A 81 0.58 2.50 18.35
C GLY A 81 0.14 3.95 18.06
N LEU A 82 0.69 4.92 18.78
CA LEU A 82 0.39 6.33 18.57
C LEU A 82 0.92 6.82 17.22
N ILE A 83 2.16 6.49 16.88
CA ILE A 83 2.77 6.85 15.60
C ILE A 83 2.01 6.19 14.43
N MET A 84 1.60 4.93 14.58
CA MET A 84 0.82 4.23 13.56
C MET A 84 -0.58 4.81 13.36
N THR A 85 -1.19 5.31 14.43
CA THR A 85 -2.48 6.00 14.33
C THR A 85 -2.32 7.31 13.55
N MET A 86 -1.26 8.08 13.84
CA MET A 86 -0.97 9.32 13.11
C MET A 86 -0.66 9.06 11.63
N TYR A 87 0.07 7.98 11.34
CA TYR A 87 0.30 7.50 9.99
C TYR A 87 -1.02 7.25 9.26
N GLY A 88 -1.94 6.50 9.89
CA GLY A 88 -3.28 6.20 9.36
C GLY A 88 -4.18 7.41 9.13
N VAL A 89 -4.17 8.39 10.05
CA VAL A 89 -4.91 9.64 9.90
C VAL A 89 -4.35 10.46 8.73
N THR A 90 -3.02 10.55 8.65
CA THR A 90 -2.34 11.35 7.63
C THR A 90 -2.56 10.80 6.23
N VAL A 91 -2.48 9.47 6.04
CA VAL A 91 -2.76 8.83 4.73
C VAL A 91 -4.21 9.05 4.28
N THR A 92 -5.15 9.05 5.22
CA THR A 92 -6.57 9.30 4.92
C THR A 92 -6.80 10.75 4.49
N LEU A 93 -6.22 11.69 5.23
CA LEU A 93 -6.30 13.12 4.91
C LEU A 93 -5.67 13.42 3.56
N SER A 94 -4.46 12.92 3.29
CA SER A 94 -3.77 13.14 2.02
C SER A 94 -4.54 12.55 0.84
N SER A 95 -5.13 11.36 1.00
CA SER A 95 -5.98 10.74 -0.02
C SER A 95 -7.21 11.59 -0.36
N ILE A 96 -7.89 12.16 0.64
CA ILE A 96 -9.05 13.04 0.41
C ILE A 96 -8.62 14.30 -0.34
N VAL A 97 -7.52 14.92 0.09
CA VAL A 97 -6.97 16.13 -0.54
C VAL A 97 -6.63 15.86 -2.01
N ILE A 98 -5.99 14.73 -2.31
CA ILE A 98 -5.60 14.43 -3.70
C ILE A 98 -6.80 14.19 -4.61
N VAL A 99 -7.83 13.50 -4.12
CA VAL A 99 -9.07 13.27 -4.88
C VAL A 99 -9.75 14.60 -5.19
N PHE A 100 -9.77 15.53 -4.23
CA PHE A 100 -10.31 16.87 -4.43
C PHE A 100 -9.48 17.69 -5.42
N LEU A 101 -8.14 17.66 -5.31
CA LEU A 101 -7.23 18.36 -6.22
C LEU A 101 -7.37 17.86 -7.66
N VAL A 102 -7.46 16.54 -7.84
CA VAL A 102 -7.66 15.92 -9.15
C VAL A 102 -9.01 16.31 -9.77
N LYS A 103 -10.06 16.45 -8.95
CA LYS A 103 -11.38 16.93 -9.41
C LYS A 103 -11.33 18.39 -9.88
N ARG A 104 -10.44 19.21 -9.32
CA ARG A 104 -10.31 20.65 -9.59
C ARG A 104 -9.35 21.01 -10.74
N LYS A 105 -9.11 20.08 -11.68
CA LYS A 105 -8.29 20.27 -12.90
C LYS A 105 -6.76 20.37 -12.72
N TYR A 106 -6.18 19.98 -11.58
CA TYR A 106 -4.72 19.88 -11.49
C TYR A 106 -4.17 18.75 -12.40
N SER A 107 -3.02 19.02 -13.03
CA SER A 107 -2.34 18.05 -13.91
C SER A 107 -1.95 16.80 -13.12
N ARG A 108 -2.58 15.67 -13.44
CA ARG A 108 -2.36 14.36 -12.78
C ARG A 108 -0.88 13.93 -12.64
N PRO A 109 0.01 14.12 -13.64
CA PRO A 109 1.42 13.73 -13.49
C PRO A 109 2.18 14.60 -12.48
N MET A 110 1.80 15.87 -12.28
CA MET A 110 2.52 16.78 -11.40
C MET A 110 2.40 16.37 -9.93
N CYS A 111 1.21 15.94 -9.51
CA CYS A 111 1.00 15.40 -8.16
C CYS A 111 1.81 14.13 -7.91
N PHE A 112 1.94 13.27 -8.93
CA PHE A 112 2.70 12.03 -8.83
C PHE A 112 4.21 12.29 -8.71
N ILE A 113 4.76 13.21 -9.50
CA ILE A 113 6.17 13.59 -9.41
C ILE A 113 6.49 14.19 -8.04
N LEU A 114 5.60 15.04 -7.51
CA LEU A 114 5.77 15.63 -6.18
C LEU A 114 5.79 14.55 -5.08
N ALA A 115 4.89 13.56 -5.17
CA ALA A 115 4.88 12.44 -4.24
C ALA A 115 6.15 11.58 -4.35
N ALA A 116 6.60 11.28 -5.57
CA ALA A 116 7.85 10.54 -5.78
C ALA A 116 9.05 11.27 -5.15
N LEU A 117 9.15 12.59 -5.32
CA LEU A 117 10.19 13.41 -4.69
C LEU A 117 10.12 13.37 -3.16
N LEU A 118 8.92 13.43 -2.58
CA LEU A 118 8.71 13.30 -1.14
C LEU A 118 9.11 11.90 -0.63
N SER A 119 8.79 10.84 -1.36
CA SER A 119 9.23 9.48 -0.99
C SER A 119 10.75 9.37 -0.99
N TYR A 120 11.41 9.85 -2.05
CA TYR A 120 12.87 9.79 -2.15
C TYR A 120 13.56 10.64 -1.07
N SER A 121 13.03 11.83 -0.76
CA SER A 121 13.61 12.69 0.27
C SER A 121 13.54 12.04 1.65
N VAL A 122 12.45 11.34 1.96
CA VAL A 122 12.30 10.61 3.22
C VAL A 122 13.26 9.42 3.30
N PHE A 123 13.43 8.66 2.21
CA PHE A 123 14.42 7.58 2.18
C PHE A 123 15.84 8.11 2.37
N ILE A 124 16.22 9.19 1.68
CA ILE A 124 17.53 9.81 1.82
C ILE A 124 17.73 10.34 3.25
N ALA A 125 16.70 10.96 3.84
CA ALA A 125 16.74 11.42 5.22
C ALA A 125 16.99 10.26 6.20
N MET A 126 16.37 9.09 5.98
CA MET A 126 16.64 7.90 6.78
C MET A 126 18.05 7.33 6.60
N LEU A 127 18.65 7.45 5.42
CA LEU A 127 20.03 6.99 5.18
C LEU A 127 21.06 7.87 5.91
N ILE A 128 20.81 9.17 6.00
CA ILE A 128 21.76 10.13 6.60
C ILE A 128 21.57 10.23 8.11
N TRP A 129 20.32 10.12 8.59
CA TRP A 129 19.99 10.37 9.99
C TRP A 129 20.19 9.14 10.88
N LYS A 130 21.04 9.29 11.90
CA LYS A 130 21.17 8.31 12.99
C LYS A 130 20.30 8.74 14.18
N PRO A 131 19.48 7.83 14.74
CA PRO A 131 18.62 8.15 15.88
C PRO A 131 19.46 8.56 17.08
N THR A 132 19.41 9.85 17.43
CA THR A 132 20.05 10.40 18.63
C THR A 132 18.96 10.78 19.63
N SER A 133 19.15 10.42 20.90
CA SER A 133 18.13 10.48 21.96
C SER A 133 17.51 11.88 22.19
N SER A 134 18.15 12.97 21.73
CA SER A 134 17.60 14.33 21.87
C SER A 134 16.64 14.77 20.75
N GLN A 135 16.52 14.00 19.65
CA GLN A 135 15.75 14.37 18.46
C GLN A 135 14.50 13.51 18.23
N THR A 136 13.77 13.26 19.31
CA THR A 136 12.54 12.46 19.35
C THR A 136 11.48 12.92 18.34
N TYR A 137 11.42 14.22 18.03
CA TYR A 137 10.47 14.80 17.08
C TYR A 137 10.63 14.27 15.65
N VAL A 138 11.84 13.91 15.22
CA VAL A 138 12.12 13.43 13.86
C VAL A 138 11.42 12.08 13.62
N LEU A 139 11.29 11.26 14.66
CA LEU A 139 10.60 9.96 14.60
C LEU A 139 9.09 10.08 14.39
N PHE A 140 8.49 11.23 14.69
CA PHE A 140 7.08 11.52 14.40
C PHE A 140 6.92 12.15 13.02
N ILE A 141 7.84 13.01 12.58
CA ILE A 141 7.73 13.73 11.31
C ILE A 141 7.97 12.79 10.12
N LEU A 142 8.98 11.92 10.19
CA LEU A 142 9.31 10.98 9.10
C LEU A 142 8.13 10.09 8.65
N PRO A 143 7.42 9.37 9.55
CA PRO A 143 6.28 8.54 9.17
C PRO A 143 5.09 9.37 8.67
N CYS A 144 4.88 10.58 9.19
CA CYS A 144 3.85 11.48 8.67
C CYS A 144 4.18 11.93 7.23
N LEU A 145 5.43 12.28 6.96
CA LEU A 145 5.86 12.71 5.63
C LEU A 145 5.76 11.57 4.61
N SER A 146 6.16 10.35 5.00
CA SER A 146 5.97 9.18 4.13
C SER A 146 4.49 8.85 3.91
N SER A 147 3.64 9.01 4.93
CA SER A 147 2.18 8.81 4.81
C SER A 147 1.54 9.74 3.78
N ILE A 148 1.98 11.00 3.72
CA ILE A 148 1.47 11.96 2.73
C ILE A 148 1.78 11.46 1.33
N SER A 149 3.02 11.01 1.10
CA SER A 149 3.41 10.47 -0.20
C SER A 149 2.64 9.20 -0.56
N THR A 150 2.51 8.27 0.38
CA THR A 150 1.74 7.02 0.20
C THR A 150 0.30 7.31 -0.18
N GLY A 151 -0.38 8.22 0.54
CA GLY A 151 -1.78 8.57 0.25
C GLY A 151 -2.00 9.33 -1.07
N ILE A 152 -0.94 9.83 -1.70
CA ILE A 152 -1.01 10.35 -3.09
C ILE A 152 -0.77 9.23 -4.09
N THR A 153 0.22 8.39 -3.82
CA THR A 153 0.75 7.40 -4.77
C THR A 153 -0.15 6.17 -4.89
N GLU A 154 -0.72 5.68 -3.78
CA GLU A 154 -1.65 4.54 -3.76
C GLU A 154 -2.91 4.77 -4.61
N PRO A 155 -3.67 5.88 -4.44
CA PRO A 155 -4.82 6.16 -5.30
C PRO A 155 -4.44 6.32 -6.77
N PHE A 156 -3.24 6.83 -7.05
CA PHE A 156 -2.75 7.00 -8.41
C PHE A 156 -2.47 5.65 -9.09
N ILE A 157 -1.77 4.73 -8.42
CA ILE A 157 -1.53 3.37 -8.92
C ILE A 157 -2.86 2.63 -9.12
N THR A 158 -3.78 2.76 -8.17
CA THR A 158 -5.12 2.18 -8.26
C THR A 158 -5.90 2.75 -9.46
N ALA A 159 -5.82 4.05 -9.70
CA ALA A 159 -6.44 4.69 -10.85
C ALA A 159 -5.82 4.23 -12.18
N MET A 160 -4.50 4.06 -12.24
CA MET A 160 -3.79 3.50 -13.39
C MET A 160 -4.26 2.08 -13.70
N TYR A 161 -4.30 1.20 -12.69
CA TYR A 161 -4.82 -0.16 -12.82
C TYR A 161 -6.26 -0.19 -13.34
N ASN A 162 -7.12 0.68 -12.83
CA ASN A 162 -8.51 0.80 -13.28
C ASN A 162 -8.65 1.31 -14.73
N SER A 163 -7.74 2.17 -15.19
CA SER A 163 -7.77 2.70 -16.57
C SER A 163 -7.38 1.66 -17.63
N VAL A 164 -6.56 0.67 -17.26
CA VAL A 164 -6.08 -0.38 -18.18
C VAL A 164 -7.16 -1.43 -18.49
N PHE A 165 -8.17 -1.58 -17.61
CA PHE A 165 -9.28 -2.53 -17.78
C PHE A 165 -10.64 -1.84 -17.84
N PRO A 166 -10.98 -1.15 -18.94
CA PRO A 166 -12.33 -0.62 -19.11
C PRO A 166 -13.34 -1.78 -19.08
N GLY A 167 -14.24 -1.79 -18.09
CA GLY A 167 -15.31 -2.78 -17.96
C GLY A 167 -14.98 -4.06 -17.19
N LYS A 168 -13.74 -4.29 -16.72
CA LYS A 168 -13.35 -5.48 -15.92
C LYS A 168 -12.67 -5.09 -14.59
N LYS A 169 -13.41 -4.37 -13.73
CA LYS A 169 -12.90 -3.87 -12.44
C LYS A 169 -12.42 -4.99 -11.50
N ASP A 170 -13.09 -6.14 -11.51
CA ASP A 170 -12.75 -7.28 -10.66
C ASP A 170 -11.37 -7.85 -11.00
N THR A 171 -10.99 -7.88 -12.29
CA THR A 171 -9.67 -8.33 -12.73
C THR A 171 -8.58 -7.33 -12.36
N ALA A 172 -8.84 -6.03 -12.53
CA ALA A 172 -7.90 -4.98 -12.15
C ALA A 172 -7.59 -5.01 -10.64
N PHE A 173 -8.63 -5.16 -9.82
CA PHE A 173 -8.49 -5.25 -8.37
C PHE A 173 -7.72 -6.51 -7.93
N SER A 174 -8.04 -7.66 -8.53
CA SER A 174 -7.34 -8.93 -8.24
C SER A 174 -5.86 -8.84 -8.56
N LEU A 175 -5.51 -8.21 -9.70
CA LEU A 175 -4.14 -8.05 -10.15
C LEU A 175 -3.35 -7.06 -9.29
N LEU A 176 -3.97 -5.95 -8.87
CA LEU A 176 -3.38 -5.01 -7.92
C LEU A 176 -3.10 -5.69 -6.56
N THR A 177 -4.09 -6.41 -6.01
CA THR A 177 -3.95 -7.13 -4.74
C THR A 177 -2.85 -8.20 -4.82
N PHE A 178 -2.75 -8.88 -5.95
CA PHE A 178 -1.67 -9.85 -6.19
C PHE A 178 -0.29 -9.18 -6.15
N ALA A 179 -0.14 -8.01 -6.79
CA ALA A 179 1.13 -7.27 -6.75
C ALA A 179 1.47 -6.80 -5.32
N GLN A 180 0.49 -6.33 -4.56
CA GLN A 180 0.69 -5.89 -3.17
C GLN A 180 1.10 -7.05 -2.26
N THR A 181 0.43 -8.20 -2.37
CA THR A 181 0.75 -9.39 -1.56
C THR A 181 2.10 -9.99 -1.94
N ALA A 182 2.46 -10.02 -3.23
CA ALA A 182 3.78 -10.44 -3.68
C ALA A 182 4.89 -9.55 -3.08
N SER A 183 4.68 -8.22 -3.07
CA SER A 183 5.62 -7.26 -2.48
C SER A 183 5.84 -7.52 -0.99
N CYS A 184 4.76 -7.83 -0.25
CA CYS A 184 4.82 -8.18 1.16
C CYS A 184 5.64 -9.44 1.40
N LEU A 185 5.38 -10.50 0.63
CA LEU A 185 6.11 -11.77 0.76
C LEU A 185 7.59 -11.61 0.48
N ILE A 186 7.95 -10.86 -0.58
CA ILE A 186 9.34 -10.62 -0.96
C ILE A 186 10.07 -9.86 0.16
N LEU A 187 9.47 -8.79 0.68
CA LEU A 187 10.09 -7.99 1.74
C LEU A 187 10.20 -8.77 3.06
N LEU A 188 9.18 -9.56 3.43
CA LEU A 188 9.23 -10.43 4.59
C LEU A 188 10.32 -11.49 4.46
N PHE A 189 10.42 -12.14 3.29
CA PHE A 189 11.44 -13.13 3.03
C PHE A 189 12.85 -12.53 3.11
N TYR A 190 13.06 -11.35 2.51
CA TYR A 190 14.32 -10.62 2.60
C TYR A 190 14.70 -10.28 4.05
N VAL A 191 13.75 -9.76 4.84
CA VAL A 191 13.98 -9.43 6.25
C VAL A 191 14.26 -10.67 7.08
N ILE A 192 13.55 -11.78 6.84
CA ILE A 192 13.77 -13.05 7.56
C ILE A 192 15.15 -13.62 7.24
N LEU A 193 15.56 -13.62 5.97
CA LEU A 193 16.90 -14.06 5.58
C LEU A 193 17.98 -13.21 6.24
N HIS A 194 17.84 -11.89 6.23
CA HIS A 194 18.80 -11.00 6.87
C HIS A 194 18.89 -11.23 8.38
N HIS A 195 17.78 -11.59 9.05
CA HIS A 195 17.78 -11.88 10.49
C HIS A 195 18.34 -13.27 10.84
N HIS A 196 18.37 -14.20 9.89
CA HIS A 196 18.90 -15.56 10.11
C HIS A 196 20.41 -15.64 9.83
N PHE A 197 20.96 -14.76 8.99
CA PHE A 197 22.38 -14.73 8.62
C PHE A 197 23.24 -13.75 9.44
N ASN A 198 22.65 -13.03 10.40
CA ASN A 198 23.31 -11.99 11.20
C ASN A 198 23.00 -12.20 12.68
#